data_AF-A0A7X3D8P6-F1
#
_entry.id   AF-A0A7X3D8P6-F1
#
_cell.length_a   1.000
_cell.length_b   1.000
_cell.length_c   1.000
_cell.angle_alpha   90.00
_cell.angle_beta   90.00
_cell.angle_gamma   90.00
#
_symmetry.space_group_name_H-M   'P 1'
#
loop_
_entity.id
_entity.type
_entity.pdbx_description
1 polymer ?
#
loop_
_entity_poly.entity_id
_entity_poly.type
_entity_poly.pdbx_seq_one_letter_code
_entity_poly.pdbx_strand_id
1 'polypeptide(L)' 'MEKQLLIEMEKLREEMVEIAMLKQNFLNIEVLQLSQSLDKLIIQAQEERRELVKSR' A
#
# COMPACT_ATOMS: atom_id res chain seq x y z
N MET A 1 -14.60 6.57 -1.04
CA MET A 1 -13.25 6.65 -0.45
C MET A 1 -12.58 5.29 -0.46
N GLU A 2 -13.21 4.25 0.10
CA GLU A 2 -12.69 2.86 0.11
C GLU A 2 -12.21 2.35 -1.27
N LYS A 3 -12.98 2.63 -2.33
CA LYS A 3 -12.59 2.27 -3.71
C LYS A 3 -11.36 3.02 -4.24
N GLN A 4 -11.15 4.27 -3.83
CA GLN A 4 -10.01 5.08 -4.27
C GLN A 4 -8.73 4.61 -3.58
N LEU A 5 -8.81 4.36 -2.27
CA LEU A 5 -7.69 3.89 -1.47
C LEU A 5 -7.21 2.50 -1.94
N LEU A 6 -8.15 1.61 -2.29
CA LEU A 6 -7.84 0.31 -2.87
C LEU A 6 -7.08 0.44 -4.20
N ILE A 7 -7.48 1.36 -5.07
CA ILE A 7 -6.79 1.61 -6.36
C ILE A 7 -5.36 2.11 -6.13
N GLU A 8 -5.17 3.02 -5.16
CA GLU A 8 -3.85 3.55 -4.82
C GLU A 8 -2.93 2.49 -4.21
N MET A 9 -3.47 1.62 -3.36
CA MET A 9 -2.75 0.47 -2.81
C MET A 9 -2.34 -0.52 -3.93
N GLU A 10 -3.24 -0.80 -4.87
CA GLU A 10 -2.96 -1.69 -5.99
C GLU A 10 -1.83 -1.15 -6.86
N LYS A 11 -1.90 0.14 -7.19
CA LYS A 11 -0.89 0.83 -8.01
C LYS A 11 0.49 0.79 -7.36
N LEU A 12 0.58 1.07 -6.05
CA LEU A 12 1.85 0.99 -5.32
C LEU A 12 2.40 -0.44 -5.26
N ARG A 13 1.51 -1.43 -5.15
CA ARG A 13 1.92 -2.84 -5.17
C ARG A 13 2.49 -3.24 -6.53
N GLU A 14 1.84 -2.84 -7.62
CA GLU A 14 2.32 -3.09 -8.99
C GLU A 14 3.70 -2.47 -9.21
N GLU A 15 3.86 -1.20 -8.86
CA GLU A 15 5.15 -0.49 -8.98
C GLU A 15 6.26 -1.17 -8.15
N MET A 16 5.95 -1.60 -6.92
CA MET A 16 6.88 -2.33 -6.07
C MET A 16 7.34 -3.66 -6.70
N VAL A 17 6.40 -4.41 -7.28
CA VAL A 17 6.70 -5.70 -7.94
C VAL A 17 7.53 -5.46 -9.20
N GLU A 18 7.16 -4.48 -10.03
CA GLU A 18 7.91 -4.12 -11.23
C GLU A 18 9.36 -3.78 -10.90
N ILE A 19 9.60 -2.90 -9.91
CA ILE A 19 10.95 -2.53 -9.50
C ILE A 19 11.70 -3.73 -8.91
N ALA A 20 11.05 -4.54 -8.05
CA ALA A 20 11.70 -5.72 -7.48
C ALA A 20 12.12 -6.73 -8.57
N MET A 21 11.29 -6.91 -9.61
CA MET A 21 11.62 -7.76 -10.76
C MET A 21 12.75 -7.16 -11.60
N LEU A 22 12.73 -5.84 -11.85
CA LEU A 22 13.79 -5.15 -12.59
C LEU A 22 15.14 -5.21 -11.86
N LYS A 23 15.14 -5.07 -10.53
CA LYS A 23 16.36 -5.11 -9.70
C LYS A 23 16.74 -6.52 -9.27
N GLN A 24 15.90 -7.53 -9.52
CA GLN A 24 16.02 -8.90 -9.03
C GLN A 24 16.25 -8.99 -7.51
N ASN A 25 15.70 -8.02 -6.77
CA ASN A 25 15.97 -7.87 -5.34
C ASN A 25 14.88 -7.06 -4.65
N PHE A 26 14.25 -7.65 -3.63
CA PHE A 26 13.25 -6.98 -2.80
C PHE A 26 13.83 -6.04 -1.74
N LEU A 27 15.14 -6.14 -1.46
CA LEU A 27 15.85 -5.28 -0.52
C LEU A 27 16.38 -3.99 -1.15
N ASN A 28 16.05 -3.73 -2.42
CA ASN A 28 16.37 -2.45 -3.04
C ASN A 28 15.66 -1.30 -2.29
N ILE A 29 16.35 -0.19 -2.08
CA ILE A 29 15.83 0.95 -1.31
C ILE A 29 14.51 1.50 -1.87
N GLU A 30 14.33 1.50 -3.20
CA GLU A 30 13.10 1.94 -3.86
C GLU A 30 11.94 0.99 -3.52
N VAL A 31 12.19 -0.33 -3.56
CA VAL A 31 11.21 -1.36 -3.18
C VAL A 31 10.81 -1.22 -1.71
N LEU A 32 11.77 -0.98 -0.83
CA LEU A 32 11.52 -0.78 0.60
C LEU A 32 10.68 0.49 0.86
N GLN A 33 10.96 1.58 0.14
CA GLN A 33 10.20 2.82 0.25
C GLN A 33 8.76 2.66 -0.25
N LEU A 34 8.56 1.90 -1.33
CA LEU A 34 7.23 1.58 -1.85
C LEU A 34 6.45 0.70 -0.87
N SER A 35 7.10 -0.32 -0.29
CA SER A 35 6.49 -1.16 0.76
C SER A 35 6.04 -0.32 1.96
N GLN A 36 6.89 0.59 2.45
CA GLN A 36 6.55 1.45 3.58
C GLN A 36 5.42 2.42 3.26
N SER A 37 5.33 2.88 2.01
CA SER A 37 4.23 3.73 1.55
C SER A 37 2.92 2.95 1.49
N LEU A 38 2.96 1.70 1.01
CA LEU A 38 1.83 0.80 1.00
C LEU A 38 1.34 0.48 2.42
N ASP A 39 2.24 0.22 3.37
CA ASP A 39 1.90 -0.04 4.77
C ASP A 39 1.14 1.12 5.42
N LYS A 40 1.53 2.37 5.12
CA LYS A 40 0.81 3.57 5.61
C LYS A 40 -0.63 3.62 5.09
N LEU A 41 -0.83 3.33 3.80
CA LEU A 41 -2.18 3.29 3.21
C LEU A 41 -3.02 2.16 3.81
N ILE A 42 -2.43 0.99 4.06
CA ILE A 42 -3.12 -0.13 4.73
C ILE A 42 -3.60 0.30 6.11
N ILE A 43 -2.73 0.94 6.91
CA ILE A 43 -3.08 1.42 8.25
C ILE A 43 -4.22 2.44 8.17
N GLN A 44 -4.13 3.41 7.26
CA GLN A 44 -5.19 4.39 7.04
C GLN A 44 -6.53 3.72 6.70
N ALA A 45 -6.53 2.76 5.76
CA ALA A 45 -7.73 2.00 5.40
C ALA A 45 -8.36 1.29 6.61
N GLN A 46 -7.52 0.69 7.44
CA GLN A 46 -7.94 -0.04 8.62
C GLN A 46 -8.49 0.87 9.71
N GLU A 47 -7.94 2.08 9.86
CA GLU A 47 -8.44 3.10 10.78
C GLU A 47 -9.80 3.62 10.32
N GLU A 48 -9.93 4.00 9.03
CA GLU A 48 -11.21 4.41 8.44
C GLU A 48 -12.29 3.35 8.63
N ARG A 49 -11.96 2.08 8.37
CA ARG A 49 -12.88 0.95 8.58
C ARG A 49 -13.25 0.78 10.05
N ARG A 50 -12.31 0.96 10.98
CA ARG A 50 -12.58 0.87 12.43
C ARG A 50 -13.54 1.95 12.89
N GLU A 51 -13.38 3.19 12.42
CA GLU A 51 -14.28 4.29 12.74
C GLU A 51 -15.69 4.09 12.16
N LEU A 52 -15.80 3.54 10.94
CA LEU A 52 -17.09 3.16 10.35
C LEU A 52 -17.82 2.04 11.13
N VAL A 53 -17.07 1.11 11.73
CA VAL A 53 -17.66 0.04 12.56
C VAL A 53 -18.09 0.56 13.92
N LYS A 54 -17.33 1.47 14.55
CA LYS A 54 -17.69 2.06 15.86
C LYS A 54 -18.90 3.01 15.79
N SER A 55 -19.18 3.58 14.63
CA SER A 55 -20.27 4.53 14.40
C SER A 55 -21.60 3.85 14.00
N ARG A 56 -21.64 2.51 13.96
CA ARG A 56 -22.85 1.68 13.79
C ARG A 56 -23.31 1.09 15.11
#